data_AF-A0A5B7BW40-F1
#
_entry.id   AF-A0A5B7BW40-F1
#
_cell.length_a   1.000
_cell.length_b   1.000
_cell.length_c   1.000
_cell.angle_alpha   90.00
_cell.angle_beta   90.00
_cell.angle_gamma   90.00
#
_symmetry.space_group_name_H-M   'P 1'
#
loop_
_entity.id
_entity.type
_entity.pdbx_description
1 polymer ?
#
loop_
_entity_poly.entity_id
_entity_poly.type
_entity_poly.pdbx_seq_one_letter_code
_entity_poly.pdbx_strand_id
1 'polypeptide(L)'
;KTRSFELSDIVDHVVEFSTDQYGSRFIQQKLETATVEEKTKIFPEIMSHARTLMTDVFGNYVIQKFFEHGTASQRKELANQLTGHVLPLSLQMYGCRVIQKALEVVDVDQQIQMVAELDGTVMKCVRDQNGNHVIQKCIECVPQDRIQFIISAFFGQVVALSTHPYGCRVIQRVFWSIVMI
;
A
#
# COMPACT_ATOMS: atom_id res chain seq x y z
N LYS A 1 10.29 29.57 25.79
CA LYS A 1 9.31 28.64 25.19
C LYS A 1 9.71 28.44 23.74
N THR A 2 10.25 27.28 23.39
CA THR A 2 10.62 26.94 22.02
C THR A 2 9.32 26.72 21.24
N ARG A 3 9.14 27.43 20.12
CA ARG A 3 7.97 27.25 19.23
C ARG A 3 7.97 25.80 18.73
N SER A 4 6.82 25.13 18.82
CA SER A 4 6.63 23.82 18.20
C SER A 4 6.69 23.98 16.69
N PHE A 5 7.47 23.13 16.03
CA PHE A 5 7.59 23.09 14.57
C PHE A 5 6.33 22.45 13.99
N GLU A 6 5.71 23.06 12.99
CA GLU A 6 4.41 22.64 12.42
C GLU A 6 4.51 22.28 10.93
N LEU A 7 3.49 21.58 10.39
CA LEU A 7 3.47 21.22 8.97
C LEU A 7 3.49 22.44 8.04
N SER A 8 2.93 23.56 8.49
CA SER A 8 2.98 24.83 7.74
C SER A 8 4.40 25.40 7.60
N ASP A 9 5.32 25.03 8.50
CA ASP A 9 6.69 25.55 8.50
C ASP A 9 7.58 24.81 7.47
N ILE A 10 7.09 23.72 6.86
CA ILE A 10 7.82 22.91 5.87
C ILE A 10 7.19 22.92 4.47
N VAL A 11 6.21 23.79 4.24
CA VAL A 11 5.66 24.00 2.89
C VAL A 11 6.80 24.38 1.93
N ASP A 12 6.72 23.88 0.70
CA ASP A 12 7.74 23.92 -0.35
C ASP A 12 8.97 23.03 -0.12
N HIS A 13 9.05 22.36 1.03
CA HIS A 13 10.13 21.43 1.41
C HIS A 13 9.60 20.06 1.86
N VAL A 14 8.33 19.74 1.62
CA VAL A 14 7.68 18.56 2.20
C VAL A 14 8.32 17.27 1.69
N VAL A 15 8.75 17.25 0.43
CA VAL A 15 9.41 16.09 -0.20
C VAL A 15 10.80 15.86 0.39
N GLU A 16 11.58 16.92 0.59
CA GLU A 16 12.90 16.86 1.23
C GLU A 16 12.76 16.26 2.63
N PHE A 17 11.82 16.77 3.43
CA PHE A 17 11.53 16.21 4.75
C PHE A 17 11.04 14.75 4.67
N SER A 18 10.20 14.41 3.69
CA SER A 18 9.67 13.05 3.54
C SER A 18 10.75 12.01 3.22
N THR A 19 11.85 12.43 2.60
CA THR A 19 13.00 11.57 2.23
C THR A 19 14.14 11.65 3.25
N ASP A 20 13.99 12.43 4.32
CA ASP A 20 14.87 12.44 5.48
C ASP A 20 14.31 11.55 6.60
N GLN A 21 15.20 10.91 7.36
CA GLN A 21 14.82 10.01 8.45
C GLN A 21 14.01 10.73 9.54
N TYR A 22 14.45 11.92 9.95
CA TYR A 22 13.82 12.68 11.03
C TYR A 22 12.64 13.50 10.50
N GLY A 23 12.78 14.09 9.30
CA GLY A 23 11.71 14.81 8.62
C GLY A 23 10.49 13.93 8.34
N SER A 24 10.71 12.69 7.87
CA SER A 24 9.61 11.75 7.61
C SER A 24 8.90 11.38 8.90
N ARG A 25 9.65 11.12 9.98
CA ARG A 25 9.08 10.84 11.31
C ARG A 25 8.28 12.01 11.85
N PHE A 26 8.77 13.23 11.67
CA PHE A 26 8.06 14.45 12.03
C PHE A 26 6.73 14.56 11.28
N ILE A 27 6.73 14.40 9.96
CA ILE A 27 5.50 14.46 9.14
C ILE A 27 4.51 13.37 9.58
N GLN A 28 4.98 12.14 9.78
CA GLN A 28 4.13 11.02 10.23
C GLN A 28 3.40 11.35 11.53
N GLN A 29 4.12 11.85 12.55
CA GLN A 29 3.54 12.21 13.85
C GLN A 29 2.52 13.35 13.72
N LYS A 30 2.85 14.38 12.93
CA LYS A 30 1.95 15.52 12.75
C LYS A 30 0.69 15.15 11.98
N LEU A 31 0.76 14.26 10.98
CA LEU A 31 -0.41 13.82 10.20
C LEU A 31 -1.51 13.15 11.05
N GLU A 32 -1.18 12.55 12.19
CA GLU A 32 -2.13 11.91 13.09
C GLU A 32 -3.08 12.93 13.74
N THR A 33 -2.57 14.12 14.08
CA THR A 33 -3.33 15.18 14.76
C THR A 33 -3.62 16.40 13.90
N ALA A 34 -3.06 16.47 12.68
CA ALA A 34 -3.20 17.61 11.78
C ALA A 34 -4.65 17.80 11.31
N THR A 35 -5.05 19.06 11.18
CA THR A 35 -6.36 19.41 10.63
C THR A 35 -6.45 19.09 9.13
N VAL A 36 -7.67 19.11 8.60
CA VAL A 36 -7.89 18.89 7.16
C VAL A 36 -7.17 19.97 6.35
N GLU A 37 -7.17 21.21 6.82
CA GLU A 37 -6.51 22.34 6.17
C GLU A 37 -4.99 22.16 6.12
N GLU A 38 -4.38 21.71 7.21
CA GLU A 38 -2.93 21.45 7.26
C GLU A 38 -2.53 20.33 6.31
N LYS A 39 -3.28 19.21 6.31
CA LYS A 39 -3.07 18.11 5.36
C LYS A 39 -3.21 18.60 3.92
N THR A 40 -4.23 19.42 3.65
CA THR A 40 -4.50 19.97 2.32
C THR A 40 -3.36 20.87 1.82
N LYS A 41 -2.69 21.61 2.71
CA LYS A 41 -1.56 22.48 2.34
C LYS A 41 -0.35 21.70 1.82
N ILE A 42 0.01 20.60 2.48
CA ILE A 42 1.22 19.83 2.13
C ILE A 42 0.97 18.74 1.08
N PHE A 43 -0.29 18.36 0.87
CA PHE A 43 -0.66 17.27 -0.03
C PHE A 43 -0.22 17.46 -1.49
N PRO A 44 -0.28 18.65 -2.12
CA PRO A 44 0.14 18.84 -3.51
C PRO A 44 1.61 18.46 -3.77
N GLU A 45 2.52 18.78 -2.83
CA GLU A 45 3.93 18.41 -2.92
C GLU A 45 4.13 16.90 -2.81
N ILE A 46 3.44 16.25 -1.86
CA ILE A 46 3.44 14.79 -1.73
C ILE A 46 2.90 14.14 -3.00
N MET A 47 1.81 14.68 -3.55
CA MET A 47 1.10 14.12 -4.69
C MET A 47 1.94 14.17 -5.97
N SER A 48 2.61 15.29 -6.22
CA SER A 48 3.52 15.44 -7.38
C SER A 48 4.70 14.46 -7.35
N HIS A 49 5.09 13.99 -6.17
CA HIS A 49 6.22 13.06 -5.98
C HIS A 49 5.80 11.69 -5.44
N ALA A 50 4.49 11.38 -5.49
CA ALA A 50 3.93 10.23 -4.79
C ALA A 50 4.62 8.91 -5.16
N ARG A 51 4.84 8.67 -6.46
CA ARG A 51 5.50 7.43 -6.94
C ARG A 51 6.92 7.27 -6.42
N THR A 52 7.70 8.35 -6.37
CA THR A 52 9.06 8.33 -5.81
C THR A 52 9.01 8.00 -4.32
N LEU A 53 8.14 8.69 -3.58
CA LEU A 53 7.98 8.49 -2.13
C LEU A 53 7.50 7.08 -1.78
N MET A 54 6.62 6.48 -2.59
CA MET A 54 6.15 5.10 -2.37
C MET A 54 7.28 4.06 -2.33
N THR A 55 8.37 4.32 -3.06
CA THR A 55 9.52 3.44 -3.17
C THR A 55 10.73 3.90 -2.34
N ASP A 56 10.60 5.01 -1.63
CA ASP A 56 11.66 5.55 -0.78
C ASP A 56 11.65 4.88 0.60
N VAL A 57 12.83 4.75 1.21
CA VAL A 57 13.01 4.10 2.53
C VAL A 57 12.29 4.83 3.67
N PHE A 58 12.11 6.14 3.57
CA PHE A 58 11.41 6.96 4.57
C PHE A 58 10.08 7.51 4.03
N GLY A 59 10.02 7.91 2.76
CA GLY A 59 8.85 8.50 2.13
C GLY A 59 7.64 7.56 2.09
N ASN A 60 7.86 6.25 2.02
CA ASN A 60 6.76 5.28 1.96
C ASN A 60 5.85 5.35 3.21
N TYR A 61 6.41 5.73 4.36
CA TYR A 61 5.64 5.90 5.59
C TYR A 61 4.73 7.13 5.54
N VAL A 62 5.17 8.22 4.89
CA VAL A 62 4.34 9.42 4.70
C VAL A 62 3.15 9.09 3.80
N ILE A 63 3.38 8.37 2.69
CA ILE A 63 2.30 7.92 1.81
C ILE A 63 1.30 7.02 2.55
N GLN A 64 1.78 6.07 3.35
CA GLN A 64 0.93 5.22 4.19
C GLN A 64 0.11 6.05 5.19
N LYS A 65 0.68 7.10 5.78
CA LYS A 65 -0.05 8.01 6.69
C LYS A 65 -1.12 8.84 5.99
N PHE A 66 -0.93 9.20 4.73
CA PHE A 66 -2.02 9.81 3.95
C PHE A 66 -3.13 8.82 3.60
N PHE A 67 -2.80 7.56 3.35
CA PHE A 67 -3.81 6.50 3.24
C PHE A 67 -4.58 6.31 4.56
N GLU A 68 -3.94 6.47 5.72
CA GLU A 68 -4.58 6.29 7.03
C GLU A 68 -5.40 7.51 7.49
N HIS A 69 -4.84 8.73 7.35
CA HIS A 69 -5.41 9.95 7.95
C HIS A 69 -5.78 11.04 6.96
N GLY A 70 -5.51 10.84 5.67
CA GLY A 70 -5.93 11.75 4.61
C GLY A 70 -7.45 11.73 4.42
N THR A 71 -7.99 12.77 3.78
CA THR A 71 -9.41 12.81 3.42
C THR A 71 -9.74 11.75 2.37
N ALA A 72 -11.02 11.41 2.21
CA ALA A 72 -11.44 10.46 1.18
C ALA A 72 -10.97 10.87 -0.23
N SER A 73 -10.98 12.17 -0.55
CA SER A 73 -10.46 12.70 -1.81
C SER A 73 -8.95 12.47 -1.96
N GLN A 74 -8.17 12.76 -0.91
CA GLN A 74 -6.71 12.56 -0.91
C GLN A 74 -6.34 11.08 -1.07
N ARG A 75 -7.04 10.17 -0.37
CA ARG A 75 -6.84 8.72 -0.52
C ARG A 75 -7.17 8.26 -1.93
N LYS A 76 -8.28 8.74 -2.49
CA LYS A 76 -8.69 8.42 -3.87
C LYS A 76 -7.64 8.88 -4.88
N GLU A 77 -7.12 10.09 -4.73
CA GLU A 77 -6.11 10.65 -5.62
C GLU A 77 -4.78 9.91 -5.53
N LEU A 78 -4.34 9.55 -4.32
CA LEU A 78 -3.17 8.69 -4.12
C LEU A 78 -3.36 7.28 -4.70
N ALA A 79 -4.53 6.68 -4.52
CA ALA A 79 -4.85 5.38 -5.08
C ALA A 79 -4.78 5.40 -6.61
N ASN A 80 -5.22 6.48 -7.26
CA ASN A 80 -5.10 6.64 -8.70
C ASN A 80 -3.63 6.68 -9.18
N GLN A 81 -2.66 7.01 -8.32
CA GLN A 81 -1.22 6.91 -8.67
C GLN A 81 -0.69 5.48 -8.63
N LEU A 82 -1.38 4.57 -7.96
CA LEU A 82 -1.03 3.16 -7.91
C LEU A 82 -1.45 2.43 -9.18
N THR A 83 -2.54 2.89 -9.82
CA THR A 83 -3.08 2.30 -11.04
C THR A 83 -2.03 2.27 -12.16
N GLY A 84 -1.92 1.13 -12.84
CA GLY A 84 -0.91 0.82 -13.85
C GLY A 84 0.46 0.45 -13.28
N HIS A 85 0.64 0.49 -11.96
CA HIS A 85 1.91 0.30 -11.27
C HIS A 85 1.80 -0.68 -10.09
N VAL A 86 0.69 -1.40 -9.95
CA VAL A 86 0.47 -2.29 -8.79
C VAL A 86 1.49 -3.41 -8.75
N LEU A 87 1.74 -4.08 -9.89
CA LEU A 87 2.73 -5.15 -9.97
C LEU A 87 4.16 -4.70 -9.60
N PRO A 88 4.76 -3.67 -10.23
CA PRO A 88 6.11 -3.25 -9.88
C PRO A 88 6.22 -2.78 -8.42
N LEU A 89 5.21 -2.07 -7.90
CA LEU A 89 5.21 -1.66 -6.48
C LEU A 89 5.08 -2.87 -5.54
N SER A 90 4.29 -3.88 -5.90
CA SER A 90 4.12 -5.10 -5.09
C SER A 90 5.41 -5.91 -4.93
N LEU A 91 6.29 -5.87 -5.94
CA LEU A 91 7.59 -6.55 -5.93
C LEU A 91 8.70 -5.69 -5.30
N GLN A 92 8.42 -4.42 -4.99
CA GLN A 92 9.38 -3.49 -4.41
C GLN A 92 9.31 -3.49 -2.87
N MET A 93 10.46 -3.38 -2.21
CA MET A 93 10.62 -3.57 -0.76
C MET A 93 9.75 -2.65 0.11
N TYR A 94 9.57 -1.39 -0.31
CA TYR A 94 8.79 -0.37 0.38
C TYR A 94 7.40 -0.18 -0.27
N GLY A 95 7.33 -0.24 -1.59
CA GLY A 95 6.10 -0.14 -2.38
C GLY A 95 5.09 -1.20 -2.01
N CYS A 96 5.53 -2.42 -1.67
CA CYS A 96 4.62 -3.48 -1.25
C CYS A 96 3.87 -3.11 0.04
N ARG A 97 4.46 -2.29 0.91
CA ARG A 97 3.83 -1.77 2.14
C ARG A 97 2.75 -0.75 1.80
N VAL A 98 3.02 0.11 0.82
CA VAL A 98 2.03 1.07 0.33
C VAL A 98 0.84 0.35 -0.30
N ILE A 99 1.08 -0.65 -1.18
CA ILE A 99 0.00 -1.43 -1.78
C ILE A 99 -0.86 -2.11 -0.72
N GLN A 100 -0.21 -2.74 0.28
CA GLN A 100 -0.94 -3.36 1.39
C GLN A 100 -1.78 -2.34 2.16
N LYS A 101 -1.23 -1.16 2.48
CA LYS A 101 -1.97 -0.11 3.20
C LYS A 101 -3.13 0.44 2.38
N ALA A 102 -2.93 0.64 1.08
CA ALA A 102 -3.99 1.10 0.19
C ALA A 102 -5.16 0.10 0.15
N LEU A 103 -4.88 -1.20 -0.01
CA LEU A 103 -5.90 -2.25 -0.01
C LEU A 103 -6.73 -2.30 1.28
N GLU A 104 -6.20 -1.85 2.42
CA GLU A 104 -6.93 -1.82 3.69
C GLU A 104 -7.96 -0.69 3.80
N VAL A 105 -7.78 0.41 3.06
CA VAL A 105 -8.49 1.68 3.34
C VAL A 105 -9.22 2.28 2.14
N VAL A 106 -8.85 1.91 0.92
CA VAL A 106 -9.54 2.37 -0.29
C VAL A 106 -10.88 1.66 -0.44
N ASP A 107 -11.77 2.25 -1.24
CA ASP A 107 -13.07 1.63 -1.51
C ASP A 107 -12.94 0.34 -2.33
N VAL A 108 -14.02 -0.46 -2.33
CA VAL A 108 -14.02 -1.78 -2.97
C VAL A 108 -13.77 -1.70 -4.48
N ASP A 109 -14.22 -0.66 -5.16
CA ASP A 109 -14.02 -0.51 -6.60
C ASP A 109 -12.54 -0.27 -6.90
N GLN A 110 -11.87 0.55 -6.09
CA GLN A 110 -10.43 0.77 -6.18
C GLN A 110 -9.63 -0.50 -5.82
N GLN A 111 -10.03 -1.24 -4.79
CA GLN A 111 -9.42 -2.53 -4.46
C GLN A 111 -9.48 -3.50 -5.65
N ILE A 112 -10.66 -3.65 -6.26
CA ILE A 112 -10.89 -4.53 -7.42
C ILE A 112 -10.00 -4.08 -8.59
N GLN A 113 -9.97 -2.79 -8.89
CA GLN A 113 -9.15 -2.24 -9.98
C GLN A 113 -7.67 -2.53 -9.76
N MET A 114 -7.17 -2.33 -8.54
CA MET A 114 -5.77 -2.60 -8.20
C MET A 114 -5.44 -4.09 -8.33
N VAL A 115 -6.29 -4.96 -7.79
CA VAL A 115 -6.02 -6.40 -7.77
C VAL A 115 -6.10 -7.01 -9.18
N ALA A 116 -6.94 -6.47 -10.06
CA ALA A 116 -7.01 -6.91 -11.46
C ALA A 116 -5.67 -6.81 -12.21
N GLU A 117 -4.80 -5.86 -11.85
CA GLU A 117 -3.46 -5.73 -12.46
C GLU A 117 -2.51 -6.89 -12.14
N LEU A 118 -2.83 -7.69 -11.11
CA LEU A 118 -2.04 -8.86 -10.73
C LEU A 118 -2.44 -10.12 -11.50
N ASP A 119 -3.50 -10.07 -12.32
CA ASP A 119 -3.90 -11.21 -13.14
C ASP A 119 -2.77 -11.62 -14.11
N GLY A 120 -2.60 -12.92 -14.30
CA GLY A 120 -1.48 -13.51 -15.04
C GLY A 120 -0.12 -13.46 -14.33
N THR A 121 0.03 -12.73 -13.22
CA THR A 121 1.32 -12.58 -12.49
C THR A 121 1.28 -13.06 -11.03
N VAL A 122 0.16 -13.63 -10.58
CA VAL A 122 -0.04 -14.14 -9.22
C VAL A 122 1.12 -15.02 -8.73
N MET A 123 1.52 -16.02 -9.51
CA MET A 123 2.59 -16.95 -9.11
C MET A 123 3.96 -16.28 -8.98
N LYS A 124 4.20 -15.21 -9.76
CA LYS A 124 5.41 -14.38 -9.61
C LYS A 124 5.38 -13.69 -8.26
N CYS A 125 4.26 -13.06 -7.91
CA CYS A 125 4.10 -12.37 -6.62
C CYS A 125 4.20 -13.33 -5.43
N VAL A 126 3.55 -14.50 -5.48
CA VAL A 126 3.59 -15.48 -4.38
C VAL A 126 4.99 -16.00 -4.07
N ARG A 127 5.86 -16.11 -5.09
CA ARG A 127 7.24 -16.56 -4.92
C ARG A 127 8.21 -15.43 -4.58
N ASP A 128 7.75 -14.18 -4.63
CA ASP A 128 8.56 -13.02 -4.32
C ASP A 128 8.53 -12.69 -2.81
N GLN A 129 9.65 -12.18 -2.29
CA GLN A 129 9.80 -11.82 -0.86
C GLN A 129 8.87 -10.67 -0.42
N ASN A 130 8.46 -9.79 -1.35
CA ASN A 130 7.57 -8.66 -1.10
C ASN A 130 6.15 -8.97 -1.57
N GLY A 131 6.02 -9.46 -2.81
CA GLY A 131 4.74 -9.70 -3.48
C GLY A 131 3.83 -10.70 -2.76
N ASN A 132 4.40 -11.66 -2.03
CA ASN A 132 3.60 -12.65 -1.29
C ASN A 132 2.72 -11.98 -0.22
N HIS A 133 3.19 -10.87 0.35
CA HIS A 133 2.43 -10.11 1.35
C HIS A 133 1.26 -9.36 0.71
N VAL A 134 1.44 -8.86 -0.53
CA VAL A 134 0.36 -8.23 -1.28
C VAL A 134 -0.71 -9.26 -1.63
N ILE A 135 -0.35 -10.45 -2.14
CA ILE A 135 -1.34 -11.49 -2.45
C ILE A 135 -2.12 -11.92 -1.20
N GLN A 136 -1.44 -12.07 -0.07
CA GLN A 136 -2.08 -12.30 1.23
C GLN A 136 -3.09 -11.21 1.58
N LYS A 137 -2.75 -9.94 1.33
CA LYS A 137 -3.63 -8.80 1.59
C LYS A 137 -4.82 -8.74 0.62
N CYS A 138 -4.63 -9.09 -0.65
CA CYS A 138 -5.73 -9.23 -1.60
C CYS A 138 -6.77 -10.24 -1.10
N ILE A 139 -6.31 -11.38 -0.57
CA ILE A 139 -7.20 -12.43 -0.03
C ILE A 139 -7.91 -12.00 1.27
N GLU A 140 -7.30 -11.11 2.06
CA GLU A 140 -7.92 -10.55 3.28
C GLU A 140 -8.98 -9.49 2.98
N CYS A 141 -8.68 -8.56 2.07
CA CYS A 141 -9.41 -7.31 1.94
C CYS A 141 -10.42 -7.30 0.79
N VAL A 142 -10.23 -8.13 -0.24
CA VAL A 142 -11.02 -8.06 -1.48
C VAL A 142 -12.06 -9.18 -1.52
N PRO A 143 -13.32 -8.89 -1.96
CA PRO A 143 -14.36 -9.90 -2.10
C PRO A 143 -13.91 -11.12 -2.91
N GLN A 144 -14.30 -12.31 -2.45
CA GLN A 144 -13.82 -13.58 -2.99
C GLN A 144 -14.19 -13.80 -4.47
N ASP A 145 -15.34 -13.29 -4.90
CA ASP A 145 -15.79 -13.33 -6.30
C ASP A 145 -14.86 -12.53 -7.24
N ARG A 146 -14.10 -11.58 -6.70
CA ARG A 146 -13.19 -10.70 -7.45
C ARG A 146 -11.75 -11.18 -7.51
N ILE A 147 -11.40 -12.19 -6.69
CA ILE A 147 -10.05 -12.76 -6.63
C ILE A 147 -9.98 -14.21 -7.11
N GLN A 148 -10.98 -14.67 -7.87
CA GLN A 148 -11.02 -16.04 -8.39
C GLN A 148 -9.79 -16.40 -9.24
N PHE A 149 -9.20 -15.44 -9.96
CA PHE A 149 -7.97 -15.66 -10.71
C PHE A 149 -6.76 -15.96 -9.79
N ILE A 150 -6.72 -15.40 -8.57
CA ILE A 150 -5.70 -15.70 -7.57
C ILE A 150 -5.83 -17.16 -7.10
N ILE A 151 -7.06 -17.56 -6.75
CA ILE A 151 -7.35 -18.94 -6.32
C ILE A 151 -7.03 -19.91 -7.45
N SER A 152 -7.42 -19.55 -8.68
CA SER A 152 -7.22 -20.39 -9.86
C SER A 152 -5.75 -20.62 -10.19
N ALA A 153 -4.89 -19.63 -9.93
CA ALA A 153 -3.45 -19.74 -10.13
C ALA A 153 -2.79 -20.81 -9.23
N PHE A 154 -3.46 -21.26 -8.16
CA PHE A 154 -2.93 -22.26 -7.24
C PHE A 154 -3.30 -23.70 -7.63
N PHE A 155 -4.25 -23.91 -8.54
CA PHE A 155 -4.59 -25.26 -9.02
C PHE A 155 -3.36 -25.93 -9.64
N GLY A 156 -3.10 -27.18 -9.24
CA GLY A 156 -1.91 -27.94 -9.64
C GLY A 156 -0.59 -27.48 -9.00
N GLN A 157 -0.59 -26.41 -8.20
CA GLN A 157 0.60 -25.88 -7.52
C GLN A 157 0.53 -26.00 -5.99
N VAL A 158 -0.62 -26.40 -5.41
CA VAL A 158 -0.87 -26.42 -3.96
C VAL A 158 0.21 -27.13 -3.15
N VAL A 159 0.65 -28.32 -3.59
CA VAL A 159 1.69 -29.10 -2.88
C VAL A 159 3.03 -28.36 -2.90
N ALA A 160 3.43 -27.84 -4.06
CA ALA A 160 4.68 -27.10 -4.21
C ALA A 160 4.67 -25.78 -3.43
N LEU A 161 3.53 -25.07 -3.40
CA LEU A 161 3.40 -23.84 -2.63
C LEU A 161 3.38 -24.11 -1.13
N SER A 162 2.75 -25.20 -0.68
CA SER A 162 2.71 -25.59 0.73
C SER A 162 4.11 -25.85 1.33
N THR A 163 5.10 -26.20 0.52
CA THR A 163 6.50 -26.38 0.95
C THR A 163 7.39 -25.17 0.67
N HIS A 164 6.88 -24.14 -0.02
CA HIS A 164 7.62 -22.91 -0.31
C HIS A 164 7.62 -21.95 0.89
N PRO A 165 8.75 -21.30 1.25
CA PRO A 165 8.85 -20.42 2.41
C PRO A 165 7.80 -19.30 2.49
N TYR A 166 7.39 -18.76 1.34
CA TYR A 166 6.33 -17.75 1.24
C TYR A 166 4.98 -18.34 0.81
N GLY A 167 5.02 -19.38 -0.03
CA GLY A 167 3.81 -19.94 -0.64
C GLY A 167 2.91 -20.59 0.40
N CYS A 168 3.50 -21.20 1.43
CA CYS A 168 2.76 -21.87 2.48
C CYS A 168 1.85 -20.91 3.25
N ARG A 169 2.30 -19.67 3.45
CA ARG A 169 1.52 -18.61 4.12
C ARG A 169 0.35 -18.14 3.26
N VAL A 170 0.56 -18.00 1.95
CA VAL A 170 -0.51 -17.67 1.00
C VAL A 170 -1.55 -18.78 0.94
N ILE A 171 -1.13 -20.04 0.88
CA ILE A 171 -2.04 -21.20 0.88
C ILE A 171 -2.85 -21.27 2.18
N GLN A 172 -2.20 -21.08 3.34
CA GLN A 172 -2.90 -20.99 4.63
C GLN A 172 -3.97 -19.89 4.58
N ARG A 173 -3.64 -18.72 4.03
CA ARG A 173 -4.59 -17.62 3.90
C ARG A 173 -5.81 -17.98 3.07
N VAL A 174 -5.63 -18.65 1.93
CA VAL A 174 -6.74 -19.13 1.09
C VAL A 174 -7.63 -20.09 1.87
N PHE A 175 -7.06 -21.04 2.60
CA PHE A 175 -7.85 -21.96 3.42
C PHE A 175 -8.67 -21.24 4.48
N TRP A 176 -8.09 -20.22 5.14
CA TRP A 176 -8.80 -19.48 6.18
C TRP A 176 -9.98 -18.70 5.59
N SER A 177 -9.81 -18.10 4.41
CA SER A 177 -10.88 -17.37 3.73
C SER A 177 -11.99 -18.27 3.18
N ILE A 178 -11.69 -19.55 2.87
CA ILE A 178 -12.69 -20.50 2.34
C ILE A 178 -13.45 -21.24 3.46
N VAL A 179 -12.79 -21.57 4.58
CA VAL A 179 -13.36 -22.43 5.65
C VAL A 179 -14.21 -21.65 6.67
N MET A 180 -14.23 -20.31 6.61
CA MET A 180 -15.06 -19.46 7.49
C MET A 180 -16.45 -19.10 6.90
N ILE A 181 -16.94 -19.87 5.93
CA ILE A 181 -18.31 -19.80 5.37
C ILE A 181 -18.95 -21.19 5.53
#